data_AF-B1W4Y6-F1
#
_entry.id   AF-B1W4Y6-F1
#
_cell.length_a   1.000
_cell.length_b   1.000
_cell.length_c   1.000
_cell.angle_alpha   90.00
_cell.angle_beta   90.00
_cell.angle_gamma   90.00
#
_symmetry.space_group_name_H-M   'P 1'
#
loop_
_entity.id
_entity.type
_entity.pdbx_description
1 polymer ?
#
loop_
_entity_poly.entity_id
_entity_poly.type
_entity_poly.pdbx_seq_one_letter_code
_entity_poly.pdbx_strand_id
1 'polypeptide(L)'
;MPHPVPETDKRTAAEAEAEADGTEDPASAREGFREPEATFAAVFRQALRRRGLPLERIRDHLRAQQISVSLATLSHWQRGRSQPEKAQSLRAVDALEPLLDLPTGALRSLLGPHRPRGGARPPDPAAARGVFGEDSDVEQALGDAFAHFNAGLRALTVQETVCLDEHRAIRETSVTTVVQAVRDGVDHLGVVHFLDSPKSGTAALDVPGRPAPRIRFLEEMGCVAADIPLGRRLARTETAVIAYTLRAEGETSWQHERRVTVPLRAYLLHVRFDPRAVPAHCWGYRRERIGADPSHRHRTPLDDFHTTHLLPTRCVPGVYGIEWCWPD
;
A
#
# COMPACT_ATOMS: atom_id res chain seq x y z
N MET A 1 -69.29 25.33 1.89
CA MET A 1 -68.87 23.96 2.26
C MET A 1 -67.89 24.09 3.42
N PRO A 2 -68.32 23.73 4.64
CA PRO A 2 -67.62 23.91 5.91
C PRO A 2 -66.83 22.60 6.23
N HIS A 3 -65.89 22.51 7.16
CA HIS A 3 -66.12 22.46 8.60
C HIS A 3 -64.79 22.38 9.39
N PRO A 4 -64.84 22.65 10.71
CA PRO A 4 -63.71 22.91 11.60
C PRO A 4 -63.30 21.70 12.48
N VAL A 5 -62.27 21.93 13.30
CA VAL A 5 -61.87 21.15 14.50
C VAL A 5 -63.01 21.19 15.56
N PRO A 6 -63.11 20.25 16.53
CA PRO A 6 -62.37 20.41 17.80
C PRO A 6 -61.97 19.09 18.55
N GLU A 7 -61.18 19.31 19.61
CA GLU A 7 -60.63 18.40 20.63
C GLU A 7 -61.66 17.72 21.56
N THR A 8 -61.26 16.60 22.21
CA THR A 8 -61.41 16.27 23.66
C THR A 8 -60.69 14.92 23.90
N ASP A 9 -59.58 14.80 24.63
CA ASP A 9 -59.27 14.89 26.08
C ASP A 9 -59.73 13.70 26.95
N LYS A 10 -58.82 13.35 27.89
CA LYS A 10 -58.92 12.51 29.11
C LYS A 10 -58.67 10.99 28.97
N ARG A 11 -57.60 10.36 29.50
CA ARG A 11 -56.88 10.39 30.80
C ARG A 11 -57.57 9.55 31.90
N THR A 12 -57.05 8.33 32.15
CA THR A 12 -57.04 7.58 33.44
C THR A 12 -56.22 6.30 33.28
N ALA A 13 -55.07 6.14 33.97
CA ALA A 13 -54.87 5.51 35.30
C ALA A 13 -54.47 4.01 35.17
N ALA A 14 -53.22 3.65 35.49
CA ALA A 14 -52.71 3.18 36.80
C ALA A 14 -52.93 1.65 36.96
N GLU A 15 -51.88 0.83 36.89
CA GLU A 15 -51.11 0.23 38.01
C GLU A 15 -51.58 -1.19 38.37
N ALA A 16 -50.70 -1.95 39.03
CA ALA A 16 -50.77 -3.34 39.54
C ALA A 16 -50.24 -4.43 38.57
N GLU A 17 -49.04 -4.99 38.80
CA GLU A 17 -48.71 -6.13 39.71
C GLU A 17 -49.21 -7.47 39.13
N ALA A 18 -48.57 -8.64 39.25
CA ALA A 18 -47.29 -9.14 39.73
C ALA A 18 -47.30 -10.66 39.39
N GLU A 19 -46.13 -11.31 39.37
CA GLU A 19 -45.92 -12.77 39.52
C GLU A 19 -46.49 -13.72 38.44
N ALA A 20 -45.91 -14.88 38.11
CA ALA A 20 -44.61 -15.50 38.35
C ALA A 20 -44.59 -16.79 37.49
N ASP A 21 -43.38 -17.33 37.35
CA ASP A 21 -43.05 -18.75 37.18
C ASP A 21 -42.97 -19.33 35.75
N GLY A 22 -41.88 -20.07 35.52
CA GLY A 22 -41.67 -20.80 34.28
C GLY A 22 -40.22 -21.01 33.83
N THR A 23 -39.45 -21.74 34.63
CA THR A 23 -38.48 -22.75 34.15
C THR A 23 -37.05 -22.29 33.77
N GLU A 24 -36.12 -22.68 34.63
CA GLU A 24 -34.67 -22.75 34.41
C GLU A 24 -34.32 -23.66 33.22
N ASP A 25 -33.46 -23.18 32.31
CA ASP A 25 -32.74 -24.00 31.33
C ASP A 25 -31.22 -23.99 31.69
N PRO A 26 -30.63 -25.13 32.10
CA PRO A 26 -29.25 -25.21 32.55
C PRO A 26 -28.30 -25.35 31.35
N ALA A 27 -28.09 -24.26 30.61
CA ALA A 27 -27.12 -24.22 29.51
C ALA A 27 -26.24 -22.95 29.46
N SER A 28 -26.36 -22.06 30.45
CA SER A 28 -25.55 -20.82 30.55
C SER A 28 -24.21 -20.98 31.29
N ALA A 29 -23.88 -22.19 31.75
CA ALA A 29 -22.64 -22.48 32.47
C ALA A 29 -21.51 -22.97 31.54
N ARG A 30 -21.21 -22.28 30.44
CA ARG A 30 -19.93 -22.40 29.70
C ARG A 30 -19.55 -21.09 29.00
N GLU A 31 -19.51 -19.99 29.74
CA GLU A 31 -18.63 -18.88 29.37
C GLU A 31 -17.19 -19.36 29.54
N GLY A 32 -16.63 -19.87 28.45
CA GLY A 32 -15.22 -20.18 28.36
C GLY A 32 -14.41 -18.93 28.70
N PHE A 33 -13.69 -18.99 29.82
CA PHE A 33 -12.53 -18.15 30.10
C PHE A 33 -11.66 -18.14 28.84
N ARG A 34 -11.75 -17.08 28.03
CA ARG A 34 -10.70 -16.76 27.07
C ARG A 34 -9.51 -16.35 27.92
N GLU A 35 -8.56 -17.28 28.11
CA GLU A 35 -7.24 -16.89 28.60
C GLU A 35 -6.78 -15.69 27.77
N PRO A 36 -6.46 -14.54 28.39
CA PRO A 36 -5.99 -13.40 27.64
C PRO A 36 -4.70 -13.83 26.95
N GLU A 37 -4.68 -13.78 25.62
CA GLU A 37 -3.50 -13.99 24.80
C GLU A 37 -2.35 -13.18 25.43
N ALA A 38 -1.36 -13.87 26.00
CA ALA A 38 -0.40 -13.27 26.92
C ALA A 38 0.50 -12.30 26.17
N THR A 39 0.14 -11.02 26.13
CA THR A 39 0.93 -10.02 25.41
C THR A 39 2.28 -9.78 26.09
N PHE A 40 3.32 -9.46 25.30
CA PHE A 40 4.65 -9.07 25.82
C PHE A 40 4.55 -8.01 26.94
N ALA A 41 3.71 -7.00 26.76
CA ALA A 41 3.54 -5.92 27.75
C ALA A 41 2.91 -6.41 29.06
N ALA A 42 1.97 -7.37 29.00
CA ALA A 42 1.34 -7.95 30.18
C ALA A 42 2.34 -8.80 30.97
N VAL A 43 3.06 -9.70 30.30
CA VAL A 43 4.06 -10.58 30.93
C VAL A 43 5.24 -9.79 31.47
N PHE A 44 5.75 -8.82 30.72
CA PHE A 44 6.82 -7.92 31.19
C PHE A 44 6.39 -7.13 32.42
N ARG A 45 5.19 -6.54 32.42
CA ARG A 45 4.66 -5.81 33.59
C ARG A 45 4.47 -6.72 34.80
N GLN A 46 4.00 -7.95 34.59
CA GLN A 46 3.80 -8.91 35.67
C GLN A 46 5.14 -9.34 36.28
N ALA A 47 6.14 -9.63 35.45
CA ALA A 47 7.47 -10.01 35.91
C ALA A 47 8.17 -8.88 36.68
N LEU A 48 8.04 -7.62 36.22
CA LEU A 48 8.51 -6.43 36.95
C LEU A 48 7.91 -6.32 38.35
N ARG A 49 6.57 -6.50 38.44
CA ARG A 49 5.85 -6.43 39.71
C ARG A 49 6.26 -7.56 40.66
N ARG A 50 6.40 -8.79 40.16
CA ARG A 50 6.85 -9.96 40.94
C ARG A 50 8.24 -9.76 41.54
N ARG A 51 9.16 -9.17 40.77
CA ARG A 51 10.54 -8.93 41.22
C ARG A 51 10.72 -7.64 42.03
N GLY A 52 9.71 -6.76 42.08
CA GLY A 52 9.82 -5.47 42.74
C GLY A 52 10.89 -4.56 42.15
N LEU A 53 11.23 -4.71 40.86
CA LEU A 53 12.33 -3.97 40.23
C LEU A 53 11.84 -2.66 39.60
N PRO A 54 12.38 -1.50 40.01
CA PRO A 54 12.11 -0.24 39.32
C PRO A 54 12.81 -0.22 37.94
N LEU A 55 12.25 0.52 36.99
CA LEU A 55 12.75 0.58 35.61
C LEU A 55 14.17 1.17 35.54
N GLU A 56 14.54 2.04 36.48
CA GLU A 56 15.88 2.62 36.62
C GLU A 56 16.91 1.52 36.88
N ARG A 57 16.62 0.59 37.80
CA ARG A 57 17.51 -0.53 38.13
C ARG A 57 17.71 -1.48 36.96
N ILE A 58 16.68 -1.61 36.11
CA ILE A 58 16.74 -2.38 34.88
C ILE A 58 17.62 -1.71 33.83
N ARG A 59 17.42 -0.40 33.63
CA ARG A 59 18.27 0.39 32.74
C ARG A 59 19.74 0.31 33.14
N ASP A 60 20.02 0.41 34.43
CA ASP A 60 21.39 0.39 34.94
C ASP A 60 22.04 -0.99 34.77
N HIS A 61 21.27 -2.08 34.97
CA HIS A 61 21.71 -3.44 34.68
C HIS A 61 22.01 -3.65 33.19
N LEU A 62 21.14 -3.19 32.29
CA LEU A 62 21.36 -3.27 30.84
C LEU A 62 22.61 -2.45 30.43
N ARG A 63 22.79 -1.27 31.04
CA ARG A 63 23.97 -0.42 30.79
C ARG A 63 25.27 -1.10 31.22
N ALA A 64 25.27 -1.84 32.33
CA ALA A 64 26.43 -2.62 32.77
C ALA A 64 26.83 -3.70 31.76
N GLN A 65 25.87 -4.21 30.98
CA GLN A 65 26.10 -5.16 29.87
C GLN A 65 26.33 -4.46 28.52
N GLN A 66 26.62 -3.16 28.51
CA GLN A 66 26.80 -2.34 27.30
C GLN A 66 25.57 -2.27 26.38
N ILE A 67 24.36 -2.50 26.91
CA ILE A 67 23.09 -2.39 26.19
C ILE A 67 22.41 -1.07 26.57
N SER A 68 22.38 -0.11 25.66
CA SER A 68 21.72 1.19 25.88
C SER A 68 20.23 1.13 25.55
N VAL A 69 19.36 1.21 26.57
CA VAL A 69 17.90 1.39 26.41
C VAL A 69 17.45 2.55 27.30
N SER A 70 16.66 3.49 26.76
CA SER A 70 16.18 4.64 27.54
C SER A 70 15.08 4.23 28.53
N LEU A 71 14.94 4.97 29.63
CA LEU A 71 13.87 4.77 30.59
C LEU A 71 12.48 4.93 29.94
N ALA A 72 12.34 5.89 29.01
CA ALA A 72 11.12 6.10 28.24
C ALA A 72 10.76 4.87 27.39
N THR A 73 11.76 4.22 26.77
CA THR A 73 11.56 2.98 26.00
C THR A 73 11.04 1.84 26.87
N LEU A 74 11.65 1.60 28.04
CA LEU A 74 11.18 0.59 29.00
C LEU A 74 9.76 0.89 29.50
N SER A 75 9.46 2.16 29.73
CA SER A 75 8.14 2.64 30.15
C SER A 75 7.09 2.44 29.05
N HIS A 76 7.46 2.58 27.77
CA HIS A 76 6.58 2.27 26.64
C HIS A 76 6.34 0.76 26.47
N TRP A 77 7.36 -0.07 26.69
CA TRP A 77 7.24 -1.54 26.70
C TRP A 77 6.27 -2.02 27.77
N GLN A 78 6.40 -1.52 28.99
CA GLN A 78 5.50 -1.86 30.11
C GLN A 78 4.03 -1.48 29.85
N ARG A 79 3.81 -0.34 29.17
CA ARG A 79 2.46 0.13 28.80
C ARG A 79 1.94 -0.45 27.48
N GLY A 80 2.74 -1.24 26.76
CA GLY A 80 2.38 -1.78 25.45
C GLY A 80 2.30 -0.75 24.33
N ARG A 81 2.86 0.45 24.51
CA ARG A 81 2.91 1.50 23.47
C ARG A 81 3.98 1.24 22.41
N SER A 82 4.97 0.41 22.73
CA SER A 82 5.96 -0.08 21.78
C SER A 82 6.43 -1.47 22.19
N GLN A 83 7.03 -2.20 21.25
CA GLN A 83 7.66 -3.50 21.50
C GLN A 83 9.13 -3.47 21.05
N PRO A 84 9.99 -4.28 21.69
CA PRO A 84 11.36 -4.52 21.24
C PRO A 84 11.39 -5.13 19.84
N GLU A 85 11.97 -4.43 18.86
CA GLU A 85 12.06 -4.90 17.46
C GLU A 85 13.50 -4.89 16.91
N LYS A 86 14.33 -3.92 17.32
CA LYS A 86 15.70 -3.75 16.83
C LYS A 86 16.65 -4.76 17.48
N ALA A 87 17.73 -5.15 16.78
CA ALA A 87 18.74 -6.08 17.30
C ALA A 87 19.26 -5.72 18.71
N GLN A 88 19.47 -4.43 18.99
CA GLN A 88 19.88 -3.97 20.32
C GLN A 88 18.77 -4.11 21.37
N SER A 89 17.51 -3.85 21.00
CA SER A 89 16.35 -4.02 21.88
C SER A 89 16.03 -5.50 22.14
N LEU A 90 16.28 -6.37 21.16
CA LEU A 90 16.14 -7.81 21.30
C LEU A 90 17.20 -8.37 22.24
N ARG A 91 18.47 -7.96 22.07
CA ARG A 91 19.53 -8.26 23.05
C ARG A 91 19.18 -7.77 24.45
N ALA A 92 18.51 -6.62 24.56
CA ALA A 92 18.02 -6.15 25.86
C ALA A 92 16.98 -7.09 26.45
N VAL A 93 16.04 -7.62 25.66
CA VAL A 93 15.03 -8.59 26.13
C VAL A 93 15.70 -9.87 26.60
N ASP A 94 16.63 -10.40 25.83
CA ASP A 94 17.37 -11.62 26.18
C ASP A 94 18.13 -11.44 27.52
N ALA A 95 18.70 -10.26 27.77
CA ALA A 95 19.37 -9.92 29.02
C ALA A 95 18.41 -9.68 30.20
N LEU A 96 17.12 -9.40 29.95
CA LEU A 96 16.11 -9.15 30.98
C LEU A 96 15.48 -10.41 31.52
N GLU A 97 15.36 -11.47 30.72
CA GLU A 97 14.68 -12.71 31.13
C GLU A 97 15.31 -13.31 32.41
N PRO A 98 16.65 -13.46 32.52
CA PRO A 98 17.27 -13.96 33.76
C PRO A 98 17.07 -13.00 34.94
N LEU A 99 17.15 -11.68 34.68
CA LEU A 99 16.94 -10.66 35.72
C LEU A 99 15.50 -10.69 36.26
N LEU A 100 14.55 -11.11 35.45
CA LEU A 100 13.12 -11.14 35.76
C LEU A 100 12.64 -12.50 36.29
N ASP A 101 13.54 -13.46 36.48
CA ASP A 101 13.22 -14.87 36.81
C ASP A 101 12.33 -15.55 35.77
N LEU A 102 12.56 -15.22 34.50
CA LEU A 102 11.85 -15.80 33.38
C LEU A 102 12.76 -16.81 32.66
N PRO A 103 12.19 -17.92 32.15
CA PRO A 103 12.94 -18.82 31.29
C PRO A 103 13.51 -18.08 30.08
N THR A 104 14.70 -18.49 29.63
CA THR A 104 15.28 -17.99 28.38
C THR A 104 14.30 -18.20 27.23
N GLY A 105 14.00 -17.13 26.49
CA GLY A 105 13.02 -17.09 25.41
C GLY A 105 11.58 -16.81 25.82
N ALA A 106 11.27 -16.65 27.11
CA ALA A 106 9.90 -16.44 27.60
C ALA A 106 9.29 -15.08 27.19
N LEU A 107 10.06 -13.99 27.24
CA LEU A 107 9.63 -12.71 26.68
C LEU A 107 9.85 -12.67 25.17
N ARG A 108 10.91 -13.32 24.69
CA ARG A 108 11.27 -13.38 23.27
C ARG A 108 10.19 -14.04 22.40
N SER A 109 9.59 -15.12 22.88
CA SER A 109 8.53 -15.87 22.18
C SER A 109 7.24 -15.04 22.04
N LEU A 110 6.97 -14.14 23.00
CA LEU A 110 5.82 -13.23 22.99
C LEU A 110 5.98 -12.04 22.03
N LEU A 111 7.19 -11.84 21.48
CA LEU A 111 7.44 -10.82 20.46
C LEU A 111 7.05 -11.28 19.05
N GLY A 112 6.55 -12.51 18.92
CA GLY A 112 6.19 -13.14 17.66
C GLY A 112 7.38 -13.30 16.69
N PRO A 113 7.23 -14.13 15.64
CA PRO A 113 8.18 -14.08 14.52
C PRO A 113 8.20 -12.66 13.97
N HIS A 114 9.40 -12.14 13.67
CA HIS A 114 9.63 -10.78 13.14
C HIS A 114 8.44 -10.30 12.30
N ARG A 115 7.62 -9.43 12.87
CA ARG A 115 6.61 -8.71 12.10
C ARG A 115 7.33 -7.47 11.56
N PRO A 116 7.84 -7.45 10.32
CA PRO A 116 8.24 -6.20 9.72
C PRO A 116 7.02 -5.28 9.84
N ARG A 117 7.22 -4.09 10.43
CA ARG A 117 6.16 -3.07 10.46
C ARG A 117 5.62 -2.93 9.03
N GLY A 118 4.32 -3.15 8.88
CA GLY A 118 3.64 -3.12 7.59
C GLY A 118 3.74 -4.42 6.81
N GLY A 119 3.38 -5.56 7.43
CA GLY A 119 2.92 -6.71 6.65
C GLY A 119 1.85 -6.21 5.69
N ALA A 120 2.23 -6.02 4.43
CA ALA A 120 1.33 -5.54 3.42
C ALA A 120 0.26 -6.63 3.30
N ARG A 121 -0.98 -6.28 3.66
CA ARG A 121 -2.12 -7.01 3.13
C ARG A 121 -1.89 -7.14 1.62
N PRO A 122 -2.15 -8.31 1.01
CA PRO A 122 -2.14 -8.41 -0.44
C PRO A 122 -2.91 -7.21 -1.03
N PRO A 123 -2.46 -6.65 -2.17
CA PRO A 123 -3.20 -5.58 -2.86
C PRO A 123 -4.68 -5.95 -2.87
N ASP A 124 -5.50 -5.12 -2.23
CA ASP A 124 -6.95 -5.35 -2.17
C ASP A 124 -7.51 -5.06 -3.56
N PRO A 125 -8.20 -6.01 -4.23
CA PRO A 125 -8.88 -5.74 -5.48
C PRO A 125 -9.81 -4.52 -5.39
N ALA A 126 -10.39 -4.26 -4.22
CA ALA A 126 -11.21 -3.07 -3.97
C ALA A 126 -10.42 -1.76 -4.06
N ALA A 127 -9.12 -1.76 -3.69
CA ALA A 127 -8.26 -0.60 -3.85
C ALA A 127 -7.91 -0.33 -5.32
N ALA A 128 -7.75 -1.39 -6.13
CA ALA A 128 -7.59 -1.25 -7.57
C ALA A 128 -8.88 -0.68 -8.21
N ARG A 129 -10.05 -1.22 -7.89
CA ARG A 129 -11.36 -0.68 -8.35
C ARG A 129 -11.59 0.76 -7.90
N GLY A 130 -11.16 1.13 -6.70
CA GLY A 130 -11.25 2.51 -6.22
C GLY A 130 -10.49 3.53 -7.07
N VAL A 131 -9.43 3.10 -7.78
CA VAL A 131 -8.63 3.96 -8.67
C VAL A 131 -9.08 3.85 -10.12
N PHE A 132 -9.37 2.63 -10.60
CA PHE A 132 -9.75 2.41 -12.00
C PHE A 132 -11.23 2.70 -12.30
N GLY A 133 -12.11 2.61 -11.30
CA GLY A 133 -13.56 2.52 -11.51
C GLY A 133 -14.04 1.07 -11.64
N GLU A 134 -15.34 0.85 -11.46
CA GLU A 134 -15.99 -0.43 -11.79
C GLU A 134 -16.02 -0.62 -13.32
N ASP A 135 -15.86 -1.86 -13.80
CA ASP A 135 -15.84 -2.22 -15.22
C ASP A 135 -14.79 -1.47 -16.06
N SER A 136 -13.69 -1.05 -15.41
CA SER A 136 -12.62 -0.30 -16.07
C SER A 136 -11.98 -1.09 -17.22
N ASP A 137 -11.35 -0.38 -18.16
CA ASP A 137 -10.64 -1.03 -19.27
C ASP A 137 -9.56 -2.01 -18.81
N VAL A 138 -8.97 -1.80 -17.62
CA VAL A 138 -8.02 -2.73 -17.00
C VAL A 138 -8.69 -3.98 -16.48
N GLU A 139 -9.87 -3.84 -15.87
CA GLU A 139 -10.64 -4.97 -15.36
C GLU A 139 -11.14 -5.83 -16.53
N GLN A 140 -11.60 -5.20 -17.63
CA GLN A 140 -11.96 -5.90 -18.86
C GLN A 140 -10.75 -6.59 -19.52
N ALA A 141 -9.61 -5.89 -19.62
CA ALA A 141 -8.38 -6.42 -20.21
C ALA A 141 -7.80 -7.62 -19.43
N LEU A 142 -7.91 -7.59 -18.10
CA LEU A 142 -7.38 -8.65 -17.24
C LEU A 142 -8.42 -9.75 -16.94
N GLY A 143 -9.71 -9.48 -17.12
CA GLY A 143 -10.81 -10.40 -16.79
C GLY A 143 -10.68 -10.98 -15.38
N ASP A 144 -10.84 -12.30 -15.26
CA ASP A 144 -10.71 -13.04 -13.99
C ASP A 144 -9.34 -12.84 -13.30
N ALA A 145 -8.30 -12.48 -14.04
CA ALA A 145 -6.97 -12.24 -13.49
C ALA A 145 -6.86 -10.89 -12.77
N PHE A 146 -7.80 -9.95 -12.96
CA PHE A 146 -7.76 -8.60 -12.36
C PHE A 146 -7.62 -8.66 -10.84
N ALA A 147 -8.42 -9.49 -10.17
CA ALA A 147 -8.40 -9.65 -8.71
C ALA A 147 -7.06 -10.20 -8.17
N HIS A 148 -6.27 -10.84 -9.02
CA HIS A 148 -5.00 -11.46 -8.65
C HIS A 148 -3.79 -10.76 -9.28
N PHE A 149 -4.03 -9.69 -10.05
CA PHE A 149 -2.99 -9.00 -10.81
C PHE A 149 -1.96 -8.40 -9.86
N ASN A 150 -0.73 -8.93 -9.95
CA ASN A 150 0.36 -8.62 -9.03
C ASN A 150 0.03 -8.77 -7.54
N ALA A 151 -0.96 -9.59 -7.15
CA ALA A 151 -1.35 -9.75 -5.75
C ALA A 151 -0.23 -10.31 -4.84
N GLY A 152 0.79 -10.93 -5.45
CA GLY A 152 2.01 -11.38 -4.76
C GLY A 152 3.10 -10.32 -4.61
N LEU A 153 2.95 -9.15 -5.24
CA LEU A 153 3.94 -8.08 -5.24
C LEU A 153 3.35 -6.78 -4.67
N ARG A 154 4.23 -6.00 -4.04
CA ARG A 154 3.98 -4.62 -3.68
C ARG A 154 5.04 -3.74 -4.33
N ALA A 155 4.63 -2.83 -5.20
CA ALA A 155 5.52 -1.79 -5.69
C ALA A 155 5.90 -0.85 -4.53
N LEU A 156 7.19 -0.57 -4.38
CA LEU A 156 7.73 0.32 -3.36
C LEU A 156 8.07 1.69 -3.96
N THR A 157 8.76 1.71 -5.09
CA THR A 157 9.16 2.92 -5.81
C THR A 157 9.02 2.69 -7.28
N VAL A 158 8.59 3.72 -8.01
CA VAL A 158 8.58 3.67 -9.46
C VAL A 158 9.17 4.94 -10.02
N GLN A 159 10.04 4.77 -10.99
CA GLN A 159 10.53 5.83 -11.84
C GLN A 159 10.09 5.52 -13.27
N GLU A 160 9.51 6.51 -13.91
CA GLU A 160 9.04 6.43 -15.28
C GLU A 160 9.59 7.62 -16.06
N THR A 161 10.10 7.35 -17.26
CA THR A 161 10.52 8.37 -18.22
C THR A 161 9.77 8.15 -19.51
N VAL A 162 9.04 9.18 -19.94
CA VAL A 162 8.26 9.21 -21.17
C VAL A 162 8.97 10.12 -22.15
N CYS A 163 9.20 9.65 -23.37
CA CYS A 163 9.83 10.41 -24.44
C CYS A 163 8.83 10.64 -25.57
N LEU A 164 8.63 11.91 -25.93
CA LEU A 164 7.85 12.31 -27.09
C LEU A 164 8.76 12.50 -28.30
N ASP A 165 8.23 12.22 -29.49
CA ASP A 165 8.89 12.47 -30.76
C ASP A 165 8.52 13.83 -31.39
N GLU A 166 9.09 14.14 -32.56
CA GLU A 166 8.84 15.37 -33.31
C GLU A 166 7.38 15.52 -33.79
N HIS A 167 6.60 14.43 -33.80
CA HIS A 167 5.18 14.40 -34.13
C HIS A 167 4.28 14.54 -32.89
N ARG A 168 4.87 14.88 -31.74
CA ARG A 168 4.17 15.07 -30.46
C ARG A 168 3.57 13.76 -29.93
N ALA A 169 4.02 12.60 -30.42
CA ALA A 169 3.53 11.28 -30.00
C ALA A 169 4.46 10.69 -28.94
N ILE A 170 3.89 9.92 -28.00
CA ILE A 170 4.69 9.16 -27.03
C ILE A 170 5.32 7.97 -27.76
N ARG A 171 6.64 7.99 -27.90
CA ARG A 171 7.40 6.96 -28.63
C ARG A 171 7.98 5.90 -27.72
N GLU A 172 8.35 6.29 -26.50
CA GLU A 172 9.06 5.43 -25.56
C GLU A 172 8.66 5.73 -24.11
N THR A 173 8.39 4.68 -23.35
CA THR A 173 8.12 4.73 -21.91
C THR A 173 9.06 3.75 -21.20
N SER A 174 10.05 4.29 -20.50
CA SER A 174 10.99 3.52 -19.69
C SER A 174 10.56 3.52 -18.23
N VAL A 175 10.42 2.34 -17.64
CA VAL A 175 9.99 2.16 -16.26
C VAL A 175 11.05 1.38 -15.49
N THR A 176 11.43 1.90 -14.33
CA THR A 176 12.19 1.18 -13.30
C THR A 176 11.36 1.10 -12.02
N THR A 177 11.08 -0.11 -11.56
CA THR A 177 10.29 -0.35 -10.36
C THR A 177 11.04 -1.24 -9.37
N VAL A 178 10.94 -0.89 -8.09
CA VAL A 178 11.34 -1.78 -7.00
C VAL A 178 10.08 -2.40 -6.42
N VAL A 179 10.01 -3.72 -6.43
CA VAL A 179 8.90 -4.49 -5.87
C VAL A 179 9.35 -5.30 -4.68
N GLN A 180 8.43 -5.56 -3.76
CA GLN A 180 8.60 -6.48 -2.63
C GLN A 180 7.59 -7.61 -2.72
N ALA A 181 8.05 -8.85 -2.54
CA ALA A 181 7.16 -10.00 -2.45
C ALA A 181 6.37 -9.98 -1.13
N VAL A 182 5.05 -10.15 -1.21
CA VAL A 182 4.17 -10.23 -0.03
C VAL A 182 3.83 -11.68 0.36
N ARG A 183 4.14 -12.63 -0.52
CA ARG A 183 4.07 -14.08 -0.29
C ARG A 183 5.27 -14.77 -0.92
N ASP A 184 5.52 -16.02 -0.54
CA ASP A 184 6.57 -16.83 -1.14
C ASP A 184 6.21 -17.27 -2.57
N GLY A 185 7.23 -17.52 -3.38
CA GLY A 185 7.11 -18.20 -4.67
C GLY A 185 6.82 -17.29 -5.86
N VAL A 186 6.77 -15.97 -5.67
CA VAL A 186 6.49 -15.00 -6.73
C VAL A 186 7.66 -14.92 -7.70
N ASP A 187 7.40 -15.07 -8.99
CA ASP A 187 8.43 -15.23 -10.02
C ASP A 187 8.28 -14.31 -11.24
N HIS A 188 7.23 -13.50 -11.30
CA HIS A 188 6.99 -12.53 -12.38
C HIS A 188 6.32 -11.25 -11.86
N LEU A 189 6.45 -10.19 -12.66
CA LEU A 189 5.70 -8.93 -12.56
C LEU A 189 4.83 -8.79 -13.81
N GLY A 190 3.51 -8.71 -13.64
CA GLY A 190 2.59 -8.35 -14.72
C GLY A 190 2.61 -6.85 -14.98
N VAL A 191 2.61 -6.44 -16.24
CA VAL A 191 2.49 -5.03 -16.65
C VAL A 191 1.36 -4.88 -17.66
N VAL A 192 0.62 -3.77 -17.57
CA VAL A 192 -0.43 -3.37 -18.51
C VAL A 192 -0.22 -1.89 -18.84
N HIS A 193 -0.14 -1.57 -20.13
CA HIS A 193 0.03 -0.21 -20.66
C HIS A 193 -1.07 0.10 -21.66
N PHE A 194 -1.76 1.22 -21.48
CA PHE A 194 -2.71 1.76 -22.46
C PHE A 194 -1.97 2.63 -23.44
N LEU A 195 -2.32 2.52 -24.71
CA LEU A 195 -1.72 3.28 -25.79
C LEU A 195 -2.73 4.28 -26.32
N ASP A 196 -2.29 5.52 -26.56
CA ASP A 196 -3.16 6.60 -27.07
C ASP A 196 -3.70 6.26 -28.48
N SER A 197 -3.02 5.39 -29.23
CA SER A 197 -3.51 4.85 -30.51
C SER A 197 -2.91 3.47 -30.77
N PRO A 198 -3.60 2.41 -30.34
CA PRO A 198 -3.11 1.03 -30.44
C PRO A 198 -3.06 0.58 -31.91
N LYS A 199 -1.87 0.42 -32.49
CA LYS A 199 -1.68 -0.33 -33.73
C LYS A 199 -1.11 -1.71 -33.42
N SER A 200 -1.83 -2.75 -33.81
CA SER A 200 -1.39 -4.14 -33.60
C SER A 200 -0.01 -4.34 -34.24
N GLY A 201 0.92 -4.91 -33.48
CA GLY A 201 2.30 -5.16 -33.94
C GLY A 201 3.27 -3.98 -33.86
N THR A 202 2.87 -2.79 -33.41
CA THR A 202 3.82 -1.65 -33.26
C THR A 202 4.45 -1.56 -31.87
N ALA A 203 3.90 -2.30 -30.90
CA ALA A 203 4.40 -2.29 -29.53
C ALA A 203 5.53 -3.31 -29.32
N ALA A 204 6.64 -2.85 -28.75
CA ALA A 204 7.77 -3.66 -28.35
C ALA A 204 8.14 -3.37 -26.89
N LEU A 205 8.42 -4.42 -26.14
CA LEU A 205 8.79 -4.36 -24.73
C LEU A 205 10.19 -4.94 -24.58
N ASP A 206 11.14 -4.09 -24.25
CA ASP A 206 12.53 -4.45 -24.00
C ASP A 206 12.80 -4.54 -22.50
N VAL A 207 13.55 -5.56 -22.09
CA VAL A 207 13.92 -5.79 -20.69
C VAL A 207 15.43 -6.03 -20.65
N PRO A 208 16.23 -5.08 -20.16
CA PRO A 208 17.68 -5.16 -20.21
C PRO A 208 18.23 -6.48 -19.64
N GLY A 209 19.11 -7.13 -20.42
CA GLY A 209 19.77 -8.38 -20.02
C GLY A 209 18.86 -9.62 -20.05
N ARG A 210 17.68 -9.55 -20.68
CA ARG A 210 16.71 -10.65 -20.77
C ARG A 210 16.12 -10.75 -22.18
N PRO A 211 15.66 -11.94 -22.61
CA PRO A 211 14.83 -12.04 -23.80
C PRO A 211 13.57 -11.18 -23.64
N ALA A 212 13.16 -10.53 -24.72
CA ALA A 212 11.94 -9.74 -24.74
C ALA A 212 10.75 -10.61 -24.29
N PRO A 213 9.96 -10.17 -23.30
CA PRO A 213 8.78 -10.90 -22.87
C PRO A 213 7.75 -10.96 -24.01
N ARG A 214 6.94 -12.02 -24.03
CA ARG A 214 5.82 -12.10 -24.95
C ARG A 214 4.79 -11.04 -24.55
N ILE A 215 4.50 -10.15 -25.50
CA ILE A 215 3.45 -9.15 -25.37
C ILE A 215 2.14 -9.75 -25.87
N ARG A 216 1.09 -9.56 -25.07
CA ARG A 216 -0.29 -9.74 -25.50
C ARG A 216 -0.87 -8.37 -25.81
N PHE A 217 -1.25 -8.17 -27.06
CA PHE A 217 -1.97 -7.00 -27.48
C PHE A 217 -3.48 -7.27 -27.34
N LEU A 218 -4.18 -6.38 -26.67
CA LEU A 218 -5.62 -6.46 -26.45
C LEU A 218 -6.26 -5.36 -27.30
N GLU A 219 -6.53 -5.68 -28.57
CA GLU A 219 -6.94 -4.72 -29.61
C GLU A 219 -8.19 -3.92 -29.20
N GLU A 220 -9.21 -4.60 -28.69
CA GLU A 220 -10.47 -4.00 -28.26
C GLU A 220 -10.29 -2.96 -27.14
N MET A 221 -9.25 -3.11 -26.31
CA MET A 221 -8.98 -2.26 -25.14
C MET A 221 -7.80 -1.31 -25.36
N GLY A 222 -7.18 -1.36 -26.54
CA GLY A 222 -6.03 -0.54 -26.88
C GLY A 222 -4.83 -0.66 -25.94
N CYS A 223 -4.61 -1.85 -25.38
CA CYS A 223 -3.58 -2.03 -24.37
C CYS A 223 -2.64 -3.21 -24.64
N VAL A 224 -1.47 -3.12 -24.02
CA VAL A 224 -0.39 -4.10 -24.08
C VAL A 224 -0.19 -4.68 -22.69
N ALA A 225 -0.28 -6.00 -22.59
CA ALA A 225 -0.04 -6.76 -21.38
C ALA A 225 1.16 -7.70 -21.54
N ALA A 226 2.01 -7.79 -20.52
CA ALA A 226 3.13 -8.74 -20.51
C ALA A 226 3.47 -9.18 -19.09
N ASP A 227 3.98 -10.40 -18.96
CA ASP A 227 4.57 -10.90 -17.72
C ASP A 227 6.08 -10.86 -17.83
N ILE A 228 6.73 -10.11 -16.94
CA ILE A 228 8.18 -9.96 -16.89
C ILE A 228 8.73 -10.91 -15.81
N PRO A 229 9.51 -11.94 -16.16
CA PRO A 229 10.09 -12.86 -15.18
C PRO A 229 11.09 -12.15 -14.27
N LEU A 230 11.04 -12.42 -12.96
CA LEU A 230 11.97 -11.90 -11.96
C LEU A 230 13.35 -12.58 -12.04
N GLY A 231 13.44 -13.73 -12.71
CA GLY A 231 14.67 -14.53 -12.87
C GLY A 231 14.94 -15.50 -11.73
N ARG A 232 14.17 -15.40 -10.64
CA ARG A 232 14.08 -16.40 -9.56
C ARG A 232 12.74 -16.26 -8.85
N ARG A 233 12.34 -17.28 -8.09
CA ARG A 233 11.26 -17.17 -7.12
C ARG A 233 11.73 -16.31 -5.94
N LEU A 234 10.94 -15.31 -5.59
CA LEU A 234 11.14 -14.49 -4.40
C LEU A 234 10.46 -15.12 -3.18
N ALA A 235 11.15 -15.10 -2.05
CA ALA A 235 10.56 -15.32 -0.74
C ALA A 235 9.88 -14.03 -0.25
N ARG A 236 8.93 -14.18 0.67
CA ARG A 236 8.22 -13.08 1.30
C ARG A 236 9.21 -12.07 1.87
N THR A 237 8.92 -10.79 1.66
CA THR A 237 9.74 -9.61 2.00
C THR A 237 10.96 -9.35 1.12
N GLU A 238 11.40 -10.32 0.30
CA GLU A 238 12.47 -10.06 -0.66
C GLU A 238 12.05 -9.02 -1.69
N THR A 239 13.05 -8.33 -2.22
CA THR A 239 12.86 -7.26 -3.20
C THR A 239 13.52 -7.60 -4.53
N ALA A 240 12.95 -7.10 -5.61
CA ALA A 240 13.53 -7.15 -6.94
C ALA A 240 13.43 -5.78 -7.62
N VAL A 241 14.38 -5.52 -8.51
CA VAL A 241 14.36 -4.36 -9.41
C VAL A 241 14.03 -4.86 -10.81
N ILE A 242 13.07 -4.21 -11.44
CA ILE A 242 12.67 -4.49 -12.81
C ILE A 242 12.77 -3.19 -13.58
N ALA A 243 13.57 -3.19 -14.64
CA ALA A 243 13.64 -2.13 -15.62
C ALA A 243 13.12 -2.67 -16.95
N TYR A 244 12.27 -1.91 -17.62
CA TYR A 244 11.79 -2.24 -18.96
C TYR A 244 11.49 -0.97 -19.74
N THR A 245 11.47 -1.09 -21.06
CA THR A 245 11.14 -0.01 -21.97
C THR A 245 10.07 -0.47 -22.94
N LEU A 246 8.93 0.21 -22.92
CA LEU A 246 7.87 0.04 -23.91
C LEU A 246 8.09 1.05 -25.04
N ARG A 247 8.11 0.59 -26.28
CA ARG A 247 8.06 1.43 -27.47
C ARG A 247 6.80 1.10 -28.22
N ALA A 248 6.05 2.12 -28.61
CA ALA A 248 4.88 1.97 -29.44
C ALA A 248 4.78 3.16 -30.40
N GLU A 249 4.09 2.95 -31.50
CA GLU A 249 3.58 4.07 -32.28
C GLU A 249 2.31 4.59 -31.64
N GLY A 250 2.12 5.91 -31.71
CA GLY A 250 0.95 6.58 -31.19
C GLY A 250 0.62 7.81 -32.02
N GLU A 251 -0.46 8.47 -31.64
CA GLU A 251 -0.82 9.78 -32.16
C GLU A 251 -0.30 10.89 -31.24
N THR A 252 -0.57 12.14 -31.62
CA THR A 252 -0.28 13.28 -30.77
C THR A 252 -0.88 13.08 -29.38
N SER A 253 -0.07 13.32 -28.36
CA SER A 253 -0.46 13.18 -26.96
C SER A 253 -0.46 14.55 -26.27
N TRP A 254 -1.27 14.68 -25.22
CA TRP A 254 -1.42 15.90 -24.41
C TRP A 254 -1.22 15.64 -22.91
N GLN A 255 -1.07 14.37 -22.51
CA GLN A 255 -0.88 14.00 -21.12
C GLN A 255 -0.28 12.61 -21.01
N HIS A 256 0.39 12.35 -19.89
CA HIS A 256 0.73 10.99 -19.47
C HIS A 256 0.32 10.78 -18.02
N GLU A 257 -0.36 9.66 -17.77
CA GLU A 257 -0.88 9.31 -16.45
C GLU A 257 -0.40 7.93 -16.00
N ARG A 258 -0.03 7.86 -14.72
CA ARG A 258 0.18 6.60 -14.02
C ARG A 258 -0.84 6.37 -12.95
N ARG A 259 -1.43 5.18 -13.02
CA ARG A 259 -2.42 4.68 -12.07
C ARG A 259 -1.68 3.96 -10.94
N VAL A 260 -1.86 4.45 -9.72
CA VAL A 260 -1.22 3.94 -8.51
C VAL A 260 -2.31 3.28 -7.67
N THR A 261 -2.35 1.95 -7.66
CA THR A 261 -3.36 1.17 -6.93
C THR A 261 -2.95 0.80 -5.51
N VAL A 262 -1.66 0.90 -5.20
CA VAL A 262 -1.09 0.66 -3.89
C VAL A 262 -0.16 1.81 -3.47
N PRO A 263 -0.06 2.15 -2.17
CA PRO A 263 0.80 3.24 -1.75
C PRO A 263 2.27 3.05 -2.14
N LEU A 264 2.85 4.06 -2.79
CA LEU A 264 4.27 4.10 -3.16
C LEU A 264 5.06 4.97 -2.18
N ARG A 265 6.31 4.60 -1.91
CA ARG A 265 7.24 5.43 -1.14
C ARG A 265 7.63 6.69 -1.92
N ALA A 266 7.85 6.52 -3.22
CA ALA A 266 8.13 7.60 -4.17
C ALA A 266 7.66 7.18 -5.57
N TYR A 267 7.17 8.15 -6.33
CA TYR A 267 6.91 8.00 -7.76
C TYR A 267 7.54 9.19 -8.49
N LEU A 268 8.44 8.91 -9.43
CA LEU A 268 9.00 9.90 -10.35
C LEU A 268 8.37 9.69 -11.72
N LEU A 269 7.68 10.71 -12.23
CA LEU A 269 7.34 10.84 -13.64
C LEU A 269 8.24 11.89 -14.25
N HIS A 270 8.99 11.53 -15.26
CA HIS A 270 9.84 12.42 -16.05
C HIS A 270 9.35 12.39 -17.50
N VAL A 271 9.15 13.54 -18.11
CA VAL A 271 8.70 13.67 -19.50
C VAL A 271 9.75 14.45 -20.27
N ARG A 272 10.17 13.89 -21.41
CA ARG A 272 11.17 14.45 -22.32
C ARG A 272 10.49 14.75 -23.65
N PHE A 273 10.61 15.99 -24.10
CA PHE A 273 10.05 16.44 -25.36
C PHE A 273 11.14 16.48 -26.43
N ASP A 274 10.76 16.21 -27.68
CA ASP A 274 11.66 16.41 -28.81
C ASP A 274 11.96 17.92 -28.97
N PRO A 275 13.21 18.33 -29.26
CA PRO A 275 13.54 19.74 -29.47
C PRO A 275 12.74 20.44 -30.58
N ARG A 276 12.15 19.70 -31.51
CA ARG A 276 11.26 20.22 -32.58
C ARG A 276 9.79 20.28 -32.17
N ALA A 277 9.42 19.68 -31.04
CA ALA A 277 8.06 19.58 -30.53
C ALA A 277 8.03 19.92 -29.03
N VAL A 278 8.25 21.19 -28.72
CA VAL A 278 8.31 21.69 -27.34
C VAL A 278 6.94 22.27 -26.92
N PRO A 279 6.40 21.89 -25.75
CA PRO A 279 5.12 22.40 -25.29
C PRO A 279 5.22 23.85 -24.83
N ALA A 280 4.13 24.61 -24.95
CA ALA A 280 4.05 25.97 -24.42
C ALA A 280 4.02 25.95 -22.88
N HIS A 281 3.24 25.03 -22.31
CA HIS A 281 3.07 24.90 -20.86
C HIS A 281 2.85 23.44 -20.44
N CYS A 282 3.26 23.11 -19.21
CA CYS A 282 3.04 21.83 -18.58
C CYS A 282 2.43 22.01 -17.18
N TRP A 283 1.60 21.05 -16.78
CA TRP A 283 1.00 21.00 -15.45
C TRP A 283 1.05 19.59 -14.87
N GLY A 284 1.52 19.47 -13.64
CA GLY A 284 1.42 18.24 -12.86
C GLY A 284 0.13 18.22 -12.06
N TYR A 285 -0.49 17.06 -11.92
CA TYR A 285 -1.73 16.91 -11.16
C TYR A 285 -1.87 15.52 -10.52
N ARG A 286 -2.87 15.40 -9.64
CA ARG A 286 -3.32 14.12 -9.08
C ARG A 286 -4.85 14.02 -9.19
N ARG A 287 -5.38 12.85 -9.53
CA ARG A 287 -6.81 12.53 -9.40
C ARG A 287 -7.00 11.42 -8.37
N GLU A 288 -8.15 11.38 -7.72
CA GLU A 288 -8.48 10.28 -6.80
C GLU A 288 -8.70 8.96 -7.55
N ARG A 289 -9.32 9.05 -8.73
CA ARG A 289 -9.61 7.93 -9.64
C ARG A 289 -9.61 8.41 -11.09
N ILE A 290 -9.64 7.48 -12.04
CA ILE A 290 -9.80 7.80 -13.47
C ILE A 290 -11.08 8.63 -13.67
N GLY A 291 -10.99 9.64 -14.53
CA GLY A 291 -12.13 10.49 -14.88
C GLY A 291 -12.56 11.50 -13.80
N ALA A 292 -12.02 11.43 -12.58
CA ALA A 292 -12.27 12.45 -11.56
C ALA A 292 -11.56 13.77 -11.90
N ASP A 293 -12.06 14.87 -11.35
CA ASP A 293 -11.45 16.19 -11.54
C ASP A 293 -10.01 16.22 -11.02
N PRO A 294 -9.08 16.88 -11.74
CA PRO A 294 -7.71 17.07 -11.27
C PRO A 294 -7.67 17.86 -9.96
N SER A 295 -7.07 17.26 -8.94
CA SER A 295 -6.66 17.91 -7.70
C SER A 295 -5.17 18.28 -7.76
N HIS A 296 -4.76 19.28 -6.97
CA HIS A 296 -3.36 19.69 -6.86
C HIS A 296 -2.69 20.02 -8.22
N ARG A 297 -3.47 20.51 -9.19
CA ARG A 297 -2.96 20.95 -10.48
C ARG A 297 -2.03 22.15 -10.28
N HIS A 298 -0.79 22.02 -10.71
CA HIS A 298 0.23 23.07 -10.58
C HIS A 298 1.10 23.11 -11.83
N ARG A 299 1.57 24.31 -12.18
CA ARG A 299 2.49 24.48 -13.31
C ARG A 299 3.82 23.81 -12.99
N THR A 300 4.33 23.00 -13.91
CA THR A 300 5.66 22.39 -13.80
C THR A 300 6.60 23.08 -14.79
N PRO A 301 7.77 23.58 -14.36
CA PRO A 301 8.70 24.24 -15.26
C PRO A 301 9.26 23.24 -16.28
N LEU A 302 9.38 23.69 -17.52
CA LEU A 302 10.18 23.03 -18.54
C LEU A 302 11.61 23.56 -18.45
N ASP A 303 12.61 22.67 -18.43
CA ASP A 303 14.01 23.06 -18.41
C ASP A 303 14.59 23.29 -19.83
N ASP A 304 15.84 23.75 -19.89
CA ASP A 304 16.56 24.01 -21.14
C ASP A 304 16.85 22.72 -21.95
N PHE A 305 16.63 21.55 -21.36
CA PHE A 305 16.76 20.24 -22.01
C PHE A 305 15.40 19.72 -22.51
N HIS A 306 14.36 20.55 -22.50
CA HIS A 306 13.00 20.23 -22.89
C HIS A 306 12.42 19.09 -22.07
N THR A 307 12.65 19.11 -20.76
CA THR A 307 12.11 18.11 -19.83
C THR A 307 11.33 18.74 -18.69
N THR A 308 10.39 17.97 -18.16
CA THR A 308 9.60 18.31 -16.95
C THR A 308 9.41 17.05 -16.12
N HIS A 309 9.15 17.21 -14.83
CA HIS A 309 8.93 16.07 -13.95
C HIS A 309 7.95 16.35 -12.82
N LEU A 310 7.49 15.25 -12.21
CA LEU A 310 6.62 15.21 -11.05
C LEU A 310 7.18 14.16 -10.07
N LEU A 311 7.41 14.55 -8.81
CA LEU A 311 7.96 13.69 -7.76
C LEU A 311 7.12 13.74 -6.46
N PRO A 312 5.92 13.15 -6.42
CA PRO A 312 5.19 12.93 -5.19
C PRO A 312 5.96 11.98 -4.28
N THR A 313 6.10 12.37 -3.01
CA THR A 313 6.59 11.50 -1.95
C THR A 313 5.41 10.94 -1.16
N ARG A 314 5.49 9.68 -0.72
CA ARG A 314 4.39 8.99 -0.01
C ARG A 314 3.06 8.99 -0.78
N CYS A 315 3.09 8.54 -2.02
CA CYS A 315 1.91 8.48 -2.88
C CYS A 315 0.83 7.60 -2.26
N VAL A 316 -0.36 8.16 -2.06
CA VAL A 316 -1.58 7.39 -1.81
C VAL A 316 -2.14 6.86 -3.14
N PRO A 317 -3.03 5.85 -3.12
CA PRO A 317 -3.70 5.41 -4.33
C PRO A 317 -4.38 6.56 -5.08
N GLY A 318 -4.38 6.48 -6.40
CA GLY A 318 -4.92 7.50 -7.30
C GLY A 318 -4.17 7.55 -8.63
N VAL A 319 -4.46 8.59 -9.41
CA VAL A 319 -3.84 8.82 -10.72
C VAL A 319 -2.92 10.02 -10.62
N TYR A 320 -1.70 9.89 -11.11
CA TYR A 320 -0.68 10.94 -11.11
C TYR A 320 -0.24 11.19 -12.54
N GLY A 321 -0.27 12.43 -12.99
CA GLY A 321 0.03 12.76 -14.37
C GLY A 321 0.66 14.12 -14.57
N ILE A 322 1.19 14.29 -15.77
CA ILE A 322 1.58 15.59 -16.31
C ILE A 322 0.80 15.76 -17.61
N GLU A 323 0.16 16.90 -17.76
CA GLU A 323 -0.46 17.35 -19.00
C GLU A 323 0.33 18.52 -19.59
N TRP A 324 0.21 18.71 -20.90
CA TRP A 324 0.88 19.78 -21.62
C TRP A 324 0.01 20.32 -22.75
N CYS A 325 0.27 21.58 -23.13
CA CYS A 325 -0.35 22.20 -24.29
C CYS A 325 0.70 22.51 -25.35
N TRP A 326 0.36 22.23 -26.60
CA TRP A 326 1.19 22.55 -27.74
C TRP A 326 1.03 24.02 -28.14
N PRO A 327 2.07 24.65 -28.69
CA PRO A 327 1.92 25.95 -29.34
C PRO A 327 0.97 25.82 -30.54
N ASP A 328 0.19 26.88 -30.76
CA ASP A 328 -0.68 27.06 -31.93
C ASP A 328 0.11 27.06 -33.25
#